data_AF-A0A6V7J1G5-F1
#
_entry.id   AF-A0A6V7J1G5-F1
#
_cell.length_a   1.000
_cell.length_b   1.000
_cell.length_c   1.000
_cell.angle_alpha   90.00
_cell.angle_beta   90.00
_cell.angle_gamma   90.00
#
_symmetry.space_group_name_H-M   'P 1'
#
loop_
_entity.id
_entity.type
_entity.pdbx_description
1 polymer ?
#
loop_
_entity_poly.entity_id
_entity_poly.type
_entity_poly.pdbx_seq_one_letter_code
_entity_poly.pdbx_strand_id
1 'polypeptide(L)' 'LGICGRTGSGKSSTVMALFQLLEVSQGRILIDGIDLRRVSLLSLRSRLSAIPQDVIMFSGTI' A
#
# COMPACT_ATOMS: atom_id res chain seq x y z
N LEU A 1 -4.32 -5.18 -13.71
CA LEU A 1 -5.59 -4.71 -13.14
C LEU A 1 -5.49 -3.21 -12.91
N GLY A 2 -6.51 -2.42 -13.27
CA GLY A 2 -6.54 -0.98 -13.01
C GLY A 2 -7.60 -0.64 -11.96
N ILE A 3 -7.30 0.29 -11.05
CA ILE A 3 -8.25 0.84 -10.07
C ILE A 3 -8.54 2.30 -10.46
N CYS A 4 -9.74 2.57 -10.96
CA CYS A 4 -10.15 3.89 -11.46
C CYS A 4 -11.33 4.46 -10.66
N GLY A 5 -11.46 5.78 -10.58
CA GLY A 5 -12.54 6.46 -9.87
C GLY A 5 -12.29 7.95 -9.65
N ARG A 6 -13.31 8.70 -9.24
CA ARG A 6 -13.21 10.15 -8.94
C ARG A 6 -12.21 10.44 -7.81
N THR A 7 -11.71 11.67 -7.71
CA THR A 7 -10.93 12.10 -6.55
C THR A 7 -11.72 11.86 -5.26
N GLY A 8 -11.06 11.36 -4.21
CA GLY A 8 -11.72 10.96 -2.96
C GLY A 8 -12.35 9.57 -2.96
N SER A 9 -12.35 8.83 -4.08
CA SER A 9 -12.95 7.49 -4.16
C SER A 9 -12.16 6.38 -3.43
N GLY A 10 -11.11 6.72 -2.68
CA GLY A 10 -10.33 5.75 -1.90
C GLY A 10 -9.20 5.02 -2.65
N LYS A 11 -8.87 5.37 -3.90
CA LYS A 11 -7.77 4.71 -4.66
C LYS A 11 -6.44 4.69 -3.90
N SER A 12 -6.00 5.86 -3.43
CA SER A 12 -4.76 5.99 -2.65
C SER A 12 -4.88 5.27 -1.30
N SER A 13 -6.05 5.32 -0.66
CA SER A 13 -6.33 4.60 0.58
C SER A 13 -6.22 3.08 0.41
N THR A 14 -6.67 2.53 -0.72
CA THR A 14 -6.51 1.10 -1.05
C THR A 14 -5.04 0.72 -1.15
N VAL A 15 -4.23 1.53 -1.83
CA VAL A 15 -2.78 1.31 -1.91
C VAL A 15 -2.17 1.38 -0.50
N MET A 16 -2.50 2.38 0.30
CA MET A 16 -2.02 2.49 1.67
C MET A 16 -2.42 1.30 2.55
N ALA A 17 -3.63 0.76 2.40
CA ALA A 17 -4.08 -0.44 3.10
C ALA A 17 -3.28 -1.69 2.69
N LEU A 18 -2.92 -1.84 1.41
CA LEU A 18 -2.06 -2.93 0.93
C LEU A 18 -0.66 -2.90 1.57
N PHE A 19 -0.12 -1.71 1.84
CA PHE A 19 1.17 -1.51 2.49
C PHE A 19 1.10 -1.52 4.03
N GLN A 20 -0.09 -1.76 4.61
CA GLN A 20 -0.37 -1.59 6.03
C GLN A 20 0.13 -0.23 6.55
N LEU A 21 -0.17 0.83 5.79
CA LEU A 21 -0.04 2.23 6.21
C LEU A 21 -1.36 2.77 6.77
N LEU A 22 -2.47 2.10 6.45
CA LEU A 22 -3.79 2.31 7.04
C LEU A 22 -4.32 0.99 7.57
N GLU A 23 -5.00 1.04 8.72
CA GLU A 23 -5.72 -0.12 9.24
C GLU A 23 -7.02 -0.36 8.46
N VAL A 24 -7.31 -1.62 8.18
CA VAL A 24 -8.54 -2.05 7.54
C VAL A 24 -9.61 -2.19 8.63
N SER A 25 -10.65 -1.34 8.58
CA SER A 25 -11.71 -1.33 9.58
C SER A 25 -12.56 -2.62 9.57
N GLN A 26 -12.80 -3.20 8.39
CA GLN A 26 -13.58 -4.42 8.21
C GLN A 26 -13.06 -5.26 7.03
N GLY A 27 -13.22 -6.59 7.12
CA GLY A 27 -12.76 -7.53 6.10
C GLY A 27 -11.31 -7.98 6.30
N ARG A 28 -10.68 -8.45 5.22
CA ARG A 28 -9.29 -8.92 5.21
C ARG A 28 -8.67 -8.80 3.84
N ILE A 29 -7.38 -8.48 3.79
CA ILE A 29 -6.57 -8.53 2.58
C ILE A 29 -5.72 -9.80 2.65
N LEU A 30 -5.79 -10.62 1.62
CA LEU A 30 -5.06 -11.87 1.53
C LEU A 30 -4.02 -11.78 0.41
N ILE A 31 -2.79 -12.20 0.68
CA ILE A 31 -1.79 -12.52 -0.34
C ILE A 31 -1.52 -14.02 -0.23
N ASP A 32 -1.75 -14.76 -1.31
CA ASP A 32 -1.61 -16.22 -1.36
C ASP A 32 -2.39 -16.95 -0.24
N GLY A 33 -3.56 -16.42 0.13
CA GLY A 33 -4.40 -16.95 1.21
C GLY A 33 -3.95 -16.56 2.63
N ILE A 34 -2.82 -15.87 2.78
CA ILE A 34 -2.32 -15.39 4.07
C ILE A 34 -2.85 -13.98 4.33
N ASP A 35 -3.50 -13.79 5.48
CA ASP A 35 -3.94 -12.47 5.93
C ASP A 35 -2.73 -11.57 6.17
N LEU A 36 -2.72 -10.39 5.54
CA LEU A 36 -1.64 -9.42 5.68
C LEU A 36 -1.34 -9.07 7.14
N ARG A 37 -2.36 -9.03 8.01
CA ARG A 37 -2.19 -8.74 9.45
C ARG A 37 -1.32 -9.75 10.19
N ARG A 38 -1.08 -10.93 9.60
CA ARG A 38 -0.22 -11.99 10.15
C ARG A 38 1.23 -11.90 9.65
N VAL A 39 1.52 -10.99 8.72
CA VAL A 39 2.84 -10.80 8.12
C VAL A 39 3.52 -9.59 8.77
N SER A 40 4.80 -9.72 9.10
CA SER A 40 5.56 -8.58 9.62
C SER A 40 5.65 -7.45 8.59
N LEU A 41 5.58 -6.19 9.04
CA LEU A 41 5.66 -5.02 8.17
C LEU A 41 6.94 -5.03 7.33
N LEU A 42 8.07 -5.46 7.91
CA LEU A 42 9.34 -5.58 7.19
C LEU A 42 9.24 -6.57 6.03
N SER A 43 8.74 -7.79 6.30
CA SER A 43 8.58 -8.82 5.26
C SER A 43 7.60 -8.37 4.18
N LEU A 44 6.46 -7.79 4.56
CA LEU A 44 5.46 -7.30 3.61
C LEU A 44 6.03 -6.18 2.72
N ARG A 45 6.65 -5.16 3.33
CA ARG A 45 7.17 -3.99 2.62
C ARG A 45 8.45 -4.30 1.81
N SER A 46 9.17 -5.38 2.12
CA SER A 46 10.28 -5.86 1.29
C SER A 46 9.84 -6.50 -0.03
N ARG A 47 8.56 -6.91 -0.12
CA ARG A 47 7.99 -7.64 -1.27
C ARG A 47 7.00 -6.81 -2.10
N LEU A 48 6.69 -5.60 -1.65
CA LEU A 48 5.80 -4.66 -2.33
C LEU A 48 6.56 -3.37 -2.63
N SER A 49 6.34 -2.81 -3.82
CA SER A 49 6.89 -1.52 -4.21
C SER A 49 5.78 -0.61 -4.69
N ALA A 50 5.79 0.65 -4.22
CA ALA A 50 4.86 1.68 -4.64
C ALA A 50 5.65 2.89 -5.13
N ILE A 51 5.14 3.50 -6.19
CA ILE A 51 5.64 4.78 -6.69
C ILE A 51 4.67 5.85 -6.14
N PRO A 52 5.13 6.80 -5.33
CA PRO A 52 4.27 7.83 -4.77
C PRO A 52 3.72 8.73 -5.88
N GLN A 53 2.54 9.33 -5.65
CA GLN A 53 1.94 10.27 -6.59
C GLN A 53 2.77 11.57 -6.71
N ASP A 54 3.31 12.03 -5.58
CA ASP A 54 4.24 13.17 -5.52
C ASP A 54 5.64 12.66 -5.15
N VAL A 55 6.62 12.96 -5.99
CA VAL A 55 8.02 12.55 -5.76
C VAL A 55 8.65 13.50 -4.74
N ILE A 56 9.13 12.95 -3.63
CA ILE A 56 9.95 13.69 -2.67
C ILE A 56 11.41 13.58 -3.14
N MET A 57 11.97 14.68 -3.62
CA MET A 57 13.40 14.77 -3.93
C MET A 57 14.18 15.19 -2.70
N PHE A 58 15.22 14.44 -2.37
CA PHE A 58 16.21 14.82 -1.36
C PHE A 58 17.41 15.46 -2.04
N SER A 59 17.94 16.51 -1.45
CA SER A 59 19.17 17.13 -1.95
C SER A 59 20.36 16.21 -1.65
N GLY A 60 21.07 15.76 -2.69
CA GLY A 60 22.19 14.83 -2.62
C GLY A 60 22.60 14.35 -4.01
N THR A 61 23.74 13.67 -4.11
CA THR A 61 24.18 12.99 -5.34
C THR A 61 23.71 11.53 -5.34
N ILE A 62 23.53 10.95 -6.52
CA ILE A 62 23.23 9.52 -6.73
C ILE A 62 24.48 8.69 -6.48
#